data_AF-A0A847PAJ7-F1
#
_entry.id   AF-A0A847PAJ7-F1
#
_cell.length_a   1.000
_cell.length_b   1.000
_cell.length_c   1.000
_cell.angle_alpha   90.00
_cell.angle_beta   90.00
_cell.angle_gamma   90.00
#
_symmetry.space_group_name_H-M   'P 1'
#
loop_
_entity.id
_entity.type
_entity.pdbx_description
1 polymer ?
#
loop_
_entity_poly.entity_id
_entity_poly.type
_entity_poly.pdbx_seq_one_letter_code
_entity_poly.pdbx_strand_id
1 'polypeptide(L)'
;MREIDYDELLEYVYESDNLQEVKELLDQILEVEPDEPQALLLLADLTEDDEERLDILERAMNSARSYLDEEGVQESDFMEDELGLIYLALMQRMAFTLFALEEDERAFKLAEKLICYDLDDHGSGRSLYYRILLERKDWARVLEETMQDPDRKLAWAYSRLAAAFMTSRDGGELDEATLSKFLWEAVSLAPNAPFYMLGYFPEPEFEPEPFSDALNDVEEWEEEVFHFSILYEGVWSLSRELLNWFSQKVILFGLLTERFGEESSDMREILDSLGGTTEYEEVLGSLGEALDDEAVLRVLLSRA
;
A
#
# COMPACT_ATOMS: atom_id res chain seq x y z
N MET A 1 3.85 -0.28 47.07
CA MET A 1 3.96 -0.32 45.61
C MET A 1 4.09 1.11 45.15
N ARG A 2 5.07 1.42 44.30
CA ARG A 2 4.96 2.63 43.48
C ARG A 2 3.76 2.37 42.57
N GLU A 3 2.79 3.29 42.54
CA GLU A 3 1.92 3.42 41.37
C GLU A 3 2.89 3.65 40.20
N ILE A 4 2.89 2.72 39.24
CA ILE A 4 3.53 2.95 37.96
C ILE A 4 2.69 4.03 37.30
N ASP A 5 3.33 5.09 36.83
CA ASP A 5 2.65 6.21 36.19
C ASP A 5 2.08 5.77 34.83
N TYR A 6 1.02 6.42 34.38
CA TYR A 6 0.40 6.14 33.09
C TYR A 6 1.41 6.30 31.92
N ASP A 7 2.20 7.38 31.97
CA ASP A 7 3.26 7.64 30.99
C ASP A 7 4.36 6.56 31.02
N GLU A 8 4.68 6.03 32.21
CA GLU A 8 5.65 4.94 32.37
C GLU A 8 5.12 3.64 31.75
N LEU A 9 3.82 3.35 31.86
CA LEU A 9 3.22 2.16 31.22
C LEU A 9 3.26 2.23 29.70
N LEU A 10 2.97 3.40 29.12
CA LEU A 10 3.08 3.60 27.67
C LEU A 10 4.53 3.47 27.19
N GLU A 11 5.50 4.04 27.92
CA GLU A 11 6.92 3.89 27.61
C GLU A 11 7.31 2.40 27.57
N TYR A 12 6.88 1.60 28.55
CA TYR A 12 7.12 0.14 28.54
C TYR A 12 6.44 -0.60 27.39
N VAL A 13 5.30 -0.11 26.88
CA VAL A 13 4.67 -0.70 25.69
C VAL A 13 5.59 -0.54 24.47
N TYR A 14 6.15 0.64 24.27
CA TYR A 14 7.07 0.91 23.15
C TYR A 14 8.41 0.20 23.28
N GLU A 15 8.89 -0.04 24.51
CA GLU A 15 10.15 -0.75 24.76
C GLU A 15 10.04 -2.29 24.69
N SER A 16 8.83 -2.84 24.62
CA SER A 16 8.62 -4.28 24.70
C SER A 16 8.57 -4.96 23.33
N ASP A 17 9.50 -5.88 23.10
CA ASP A 17 9.50 -6.77 21.92
C ASP A 17 8.52 -7.95 22.05
N ASN A 18 7.79 -8.05 23.17
CA ASN A 18 6.92 -9.18 23.47
C ASN A 18 5.44 -8.78 23.37
N LEU A 19 4.79 -9.22 22.30
CA LEU A 19 3.36 -8.95 22.04
C LEU A 19 2.43 -9.33 23.20
N GLN A 20 2.74 -10.37 23.98
CA GLN A 20 1.92 -10.76 25.13
C GLN A 20 2.08 -9.76 26.28
N GLU A 21 3.29 -9.27 26.50
CA GLU A 21 3.58 -8.25 27.51
C GLU A 21 2.95 -6.91 27.12
N VAL A 22 3.04 -6.53 25.85
CA VAL A 22 2.34 -5.36 25.29
C VAL A 22 0.84 -5.42 25.59
N LYS A 23 0.18 -6.55 25.30
CA LYS A 23 -1.26 -6.72 25.59
C LYS A 23 -1.58 -6.57 27.08
N GLU A 24 -0.76 -7.14 27.95
CA GLU A 24 -0.94 -7.03 29.41
C GLU A 24 -0.73 -5.60 29.93
N LEU A 25 0.15 -4.82 29.30
CA LEU A 25 0.35 -3.41 29.63
C LEU A 25 -0.81 -2.54 29.14
N LEU A 26 -1.30 -2.78 27.91
CA LEU A 26 -2.48 -2.10 27.38
C LEU A 26 -3.74 -2.36 28.22
N ASP A 27 -3.94 -3.60 28.66
CA ASP A 27 -5.05 -3.95 29.58
C ASP A 27 -4.96 -3.13 30.88
N GLN A 28 -3.77 -2.98 31.46
CA GLN A 28 -3.57 -2.18 32.67
C GLN A 28 -3.85 -0.69 32.43
N ILE A 29 -3.44 -0.15 31.29
CA ILE A 29 -3.72 1.24 30.92
C ILE A 29 -5.23 1.45 30.78
N LEU A 30 -5.91 0.59 30.03
CA LEU A 30 -7.34 0.70 29.75
C LEU A 30 -8.23 0.37 30.96
N GLU A 31 -7.72 -0.31 31.99
CA GLU A 31 -8.41 -0.43 33.29
C GLU A 31 -8.49 0.91 34.04
N VAL A 32 -7.47 1.76 33.90
CA VAL A 32 -7.39 3.07 34.56
C VAL A 32 -8.07 4.15 33.72
N GLU A 33 -7.74 4.21 32.44
CA GLU A 33 -8.31 5.16 31.47
C GLU A 33 -8.91 4.41 30.27
N PRO A 34 -10.18 3.99 30.34
CA PRO A 34 -10.76 3.11 29.33
C PRO A 34 -10.82 3.71 27.93
N ASP A 35 -10.94 5.03 27.82
CA ASP A 35 -11.15 5.75 26.57
C ASP A 35 -9.86 6.43 26.09
N GLU A 36 -8.69 5.99 26.55
CA GLU A 36 -7.43 6.62 26.15
C GLU A 36 -7.11 6.31 24.66
N PRO A 37 -6.98 7.34 23.80
CA PRO A 37 -6.82 7.14 22.36
C PRO A 37 -5.56 6.39 21.91
N GLN A 38 -4.40 6.66 22.51
CA GLN A 38 -3.14 6.02 22.13
C GLN A 38 -3.15 4.52 22.48
N ALA A 39 -3.60 4.15 23.67
CA ALA A 39 -3.72 2.77 24.10
C ALA A 39 -4.76 2.01 23.25
N LEU A 40 -5.87 2.65 22.89
CA LEU A 40 -6.86 2.04 21.98
C LEU A 40 -6.33 1.90 20.54
N LEU A 41 -5.51 2.84 20.04
CA LEU A 41 -4.83 2.71 18.75
C LEU A 41 -3.92 1.48 18.74
N LEU A 42 -3.06 1.34 19.76
CA LEU A 42 -2.14 0.20 19.90
C LEU A 42 -2.91 -1.12 20.07
N LEU A 43 -4.01 -1.12 20.82
CA LEU A 43 -4.87 -2.29 20.95
C LEU A 43 -5.46 -2.69 19.59
N ALA A 44 -5.95 -1.73 18.81
CA ALA A 44 -6.50 -1.99 17.48
C ALA A 44 -5.47 -2.62 16.53
N ASP A 45 -4.22 -2.16 16.57
CA ASP A 45 -3.12 -2.73 15.75
C ASP A 45 -2.82 -4.20 16.13
N LEU A 46 -3.18 -4.64 17.33
CA LEU A 46 -3.01 -6.02 17.82
C LEU A 46 -4.26 -6.90 17.69
N THR A 47 -5.39 -6.33 17.28
CA THR A 47 -6.66 -7.03 17.07
C THR A 47 -6.69 -7.61 15.67
N GLU A 48 -6.91 -8.92 15.53
CA GLU A 48 -6.96 -9.60 14.21
C GLU A 48 -8.33 -9.49 13.53
N ASP A 49 -9.42 -9.49 14.29
CA ASP A 49 -10.78 -9.43 13.77
C ASP A 49 -11.14 -8.00 13.34
N ASP A 50 -11.52 -7.81 12.08
CA ASP A 50 -11.78 -6.49 11.51
C ASP A 50 -13.02 -5.80 12.12
N GLU A 51 -14.05 -6.56 12.52
CA GLU A 51 -15.26 -5.99 13.15
C GLU A 51 -14.93 -5.48 14.56
N GLU A 52 -14.23 -6.29 15.36
CA GLU A 52 -13.74 -5.88 16.68
C GLU A 52 -12.78 -4.70 16.59
N ARG A 53 -11.84 -4.74 15.62
CA ARG A 53 -10.91 -3.64 15.38
C ARG A 53 -11.65 -2.34 15.04
N LEU A 54 -12.69 -2.41 14.21
CA LEU A 54 -13.50 -1.24 13.85
C LEU A 54 -14.20 -0.64 15.09
N ASP A 55 -14.78 -1.46 15.95
CA ASP A 55 -15.44 -1.00 17.18
C ASP A 55 -14.44 -0.26 18.10
N ILE A 56 -13.22 -0.78 18.23
CA ILE A 56 -12.13 -0.14 19.01
C ILE A 56 -11.74 1.21 18.38
N LEU A 57 -11.52 1.23 17.06
CA LEU A 57 -11.13 2.44 16.32
C LEU A 57 -12.21 3.53 16.38
N GLU A 58 -13.49 3.16 16.28
CA GLU A 58 -14.61 4.11 16.42
C GLU A 58 -14.61 4.75 17.81
N ARG A 59 -14.41 3.94 18.85
CA ARG A 59 -14.33 4.44 20.22
C ARG A 59 -13.15 5.39 20.41
N ALA A 60 -11.96 4.99 19.95
CA ALA A 60 -10.75 5.79 20.03
C ALA A 60 -10.88 7.12 19.29
N MET A 61 -11.41 7.10 18.06
CA MET A 61 -11.66 8.30 17.26
C MET A 61 -12.62 9.28 17.94
N ASN A 62 -13.70 8.79 18.54
CA ASN A 62 -14.66 9.63 19.26
C ASN A 62 -14.04 10.24 20.52
N SER A 63 -13.20 9.48 21.22
CA SER A 63 -12.48 9.95 22.40
C SER A 63 -11.45 11.03 22.05
N ALA A 64 -10.53 10.73 21.12
CA ALA A 64 -9.53 11.68 20.63
C ALA A 64 -10.17 12.97 20.11
N ARG A 65 -11.28 12.86 19.36
CA ARG A 65 -12.01 14.04 18.88
C ARG A 65 -12.56 14.89 20.01
N SER A 66 -13.10 14.25 21.05
CA SER A 66 -13.64 14.97 22.21
C SER A 66 -12.55 15.73 22.95
N TYR A 67 -11.37 15.12 23.16
CA TYR A 67 -10.23 15.77 23.79
C TYR A 67 -9.69 16.94 22.94
N LEU A 68 -9.51 16.76 21.64
CA LEU A 68 -9.10 17.85 20.73
C LEU A 68 -10.07 19.03 20.77
N ASP A 69 -11.38 18.76 20.80
CA ASP A 69 -12.41 19.79 20.90
C ASP A 69 -12.40 20.51 22.26
N GLU A 70 -12.11 19.81 23.35
CA GLU A 70 -11.99 20.38 24.71
C GLU A 70 -10.74 21.26 24.86
N GLU A 71 -9.62 20.85 24.26
CA GLU A 71 -8.37 21.62 24.21
C GLU A 71 -8.44 22.77 23.19
N GLY A 72 -9.43 22.75 22.30
CA GLY A 72 -9.67 23.77 21.28
C GLY A 72 -8.72 23.67 20.08
N VAL A 73 -8.06 22.53 19.90
CA VAL A 73 -7.16 22.25 18.78
C VAL A 73 -7.97 22.25 17.48
N GLN A 74 -7.57 23.07 16.52
CA GLN A 74 -8.23 23.14 15.22
C GLN A 74 -7.68 22.06 14.29
N GLU A 75 -8.50 21.64 13.33
CA GLU A 75 -8.11 20.61 12.34
C GLU A 75 -6.87 20.99 11.53
N SER A 76 -6.64 22.30 11.31
CA SER A 76 -5.42 22.80 10.64
C SER A 76 -4.13 22.52 11.41
N ASP A 77 -4.24 22.27 12.72
CA ASP A 77 -3.11 22.19 13.64
C ASP A 77 -2.82 20.72 14.01
N PHE A 78 -3.59 19.75 13.50
CA PHE A 78 -3.45 18.33 13.84
C PHE A 78 -2.06 17.75 13.57
N MET A 79 -1.37 18.22 12.53
CA MET A 79 0.00 17.77 12.21
C MET A 79 1.05 18.28 13.20
N GLU A 80 0.73 19.33 13.96
CA GLU A 80 1.64 19.98 14.93
C GLU A 80 1.33 19.56 16.38
N ASP A 81 0.27 18.77 16.58
CA ASP A 81 -0.27 18.38 17.88
C ASP A 81 -0.14 16.86 18.10
N GLU A 82 0.31 16.43 19.27
CA GLU A 82 0.55 15.01 19.57
C GLU A 82 -0.73 14.18 19.48
N LEU A 83 -1.84 14.66 20.05
CA LEU A 83 -3.14 14.01 19.97
C LEU A 83 -3.73 14.12 18.55
N GLY A 84 -3.45 15.22 17.85
CA GLY A 84 -3.76 15.40 16.44
C GLY A 84 -3.13 14.32 15.55
N LEU A 85 -1.85 14.00 15.77
CA LEU A 85 -1.16 12.91 15.06
C LEU A 85 -1.78 11.54 15.39
N ILE A 86 -2.11 11.28 16.65
CA ILE A 86 -2.83 10.05 17.07
C ILE A 86 -4.19 9.97 16.36
N TYR A 87 -4.92 11.08 16.27
CA TYR A 87 -6.21 11.12 15.57
C TYR A 87 -6.09 10.83 14.07
N LEU A 88 -5.03 11.34 13.42
CA LEU A 88 -4.75 11.06 12.01
C LEU A 88 -4.37 9.59 11.79
N ALA A 89 -3.56 9.01 12.69
CA ALA A 89 -3.23 7.59 12.68
C ALA A 89 -4.50 6.73 12.84
N LEU A 90 -5.33 7.01 13.83
CA LEU A 90 -6.62 6.34 14.03
C LEU A 90 -7.52 6.44 12.80
N MET A 91 -7.60 7.61 12.17
CA MET A 91 -8.37 7.82 10.94
C MET A 91 -7.87 6.93 9.80
N GLN A 92 -6.56 6.79 9.66
CA GLN A 92 -5.93 5.92 8.66
C GLN A 92 -6.24 4.44 8.93
N ARG A 93 -6.00 3.93 10.14
CA ARG A 93 -6.33 2.53 10.51
C ARG A 93 -7.82 2.23 10.30
N MET A 94 -8.68 3.18 10.65
CA MET A 94 -10.12 3.07 10.44
C MET A 94 -10.48 3.03 8.95
N ALA A 95 -9.83 3.85 8.12
CA ALA A 95 -10.07 3.85 6.68
C ALA A 95 -9.72 2.50 6.03
N PHE A 96 -8.58 1.91 6.40
CA PHE A 96 -8.18 0.58 5.93
C PHE A 96 -9.10 -0.53 6.43
N THR A 97 -9.47 -0.50 7.71
CA THR A 97 -10.39 -1.49 8.30
C THR A 97 -11.77 -1.43 7.64
N LEU A 98 -12.30 -0.22 7.41
CA LEU A 98 -13.56 -0.05 6.67
C LEU A 98 -13.47 -0.56 5.24
N PHE A 99 -12.33 -0.36 4.57
CA PHE A 99 -12.12 -0.89 3.22
C PHE A 99 -12.08 -2.42 3.21
N ALA A 100 -11.41 -3.05 4.17
CA ALA A 100 -11.38 -4.51 4.33
C ALA A 100 -12.79 -5.10 4.57
N LEU A 101 -13.64 -4.36 5.30
CA LEU A 101 -15.05 -4.70 5.53
C LEU A 101 -16.00 -4.33 4.38
N GLU A 102 -15.47 -3.91 3.22
CA GLU A 102 -16.25 -3.48 2.04
C GLU A 102 -17.19 -2.26 2.30
N GLU A 103 -16.91 -1.47 3.34
CA GLU A 103 -17.63 -0.24 3.68
C GLU A 103 -17.11 0.98 2.88
N ASP A 104 -17.08 0.83 1.55
CA ASP A 104 -16.39 1.73 0.60
C ASP A 104 -16.71 3.22 0.76
N GLU A 105 -17.95 3.57 1.10
CA GLU A 105 -18.38 4.98 1.23
C GLU A 105 -17.87 5.64 2.50
N ARG A 106 -17.72 4.86 3.57
CA ARG A 106 -17.12 5.36 4.81
C ARG A 106 -15.61 5.44 4.66
N ALA A 107 -14.99 4.39 4.11
CA ALA A 107 -13.56 4.35 3.82
C ALA A 107 -13.15 5.52 2.91
N PHE A 108 -13.91 5.78 1.84
CA PHE A 108 -13.60 6.86 0.90
C PHE A 108 -13.59 8.24 1.54
N LYS A 109 -14.55 8.54 2.44
CA LYS A 109 -14.61 9.83 3.14
C LYS A 109 -13.42 10.06 4.06
N LEU A 110 -12.92 8.99 4.69
CA LEU A 110 -11.71 9.09 5.52
C LEU A 110 -10.48 9.24 4.64
N ALA A 111 -10.35 8.43 3.58
CA ALA A 111 -9.25 8.53 2.62
C ALA A 111 -9.16 9.93 1.97
N GLU A 112 -10.28 10.50 1.53
CA GLU A 112 -10.35 11.85 0.95
C GLU A 112 -9.91 12.95 1.94
N LYS A 113 -10.13 12.74 3.24
CA LYS A 113 -9.60 13.64 4.28
C LYS A 113 -8.11 13.43 4.50
N LEU A 114 -7.67 12.18 4.62
CA LEU A 114 -6.27 11.83 4.89
C LEU A 114 -5.32 12.40 3.83
N ILE A 115 -5.70 12.40 2.56
CA ILE A 115 -4.86 12.95 1.48
C ILE A 115 -4.67 14.48 1.56
N CYS A 116 -5.40 15.18 2.42
CA CYS A 116 -5.18 16.61 2.69
C CYS A 116 -4.01 16.86 3.65
N TYR A 117 -3.54 15.81 4.34
CA TYR A 117 -2.43 15.87 5.29
C TYR A 117 -1.17 15.28 4.65
N ASP A 118 -0.02 15.88 4.97
CA ASP A 118 1.29 15.38 4.55
C ASP A 118 1.78 14.37 5.60
N LEU A 119 1.15 13.20 5.61
CA LEU A 119 1.51 12.11 6.50
C LEU A 119 2.83 11.50 6.02
N ASP A 120 3.77 11.30 6.95
CA ASP A 120 4.98 10.53 6.70
C ASP A 120 4.65 9.01 6.70
N ASP A 121 3.67 8.62 5.88
CA ASP A 121 3.07 7.28 5.83
C ASP A 121 3.39 6.55 4.52
N HIS A 122 4.45 7.03 3.85
CA HIS A 122 4.92 6.57 2.55
C HIS A 122 3.86 6.64 1.43
N GLY A 123 2.77 7.37 1.64
CA GLY A 123 1.67 7.55 0.70
C GLY A 123 0.58 6.48 0.83
N SER A 124 0.48 5.79 1.96
CA SER A 124 -0.54 4.77 2.20
C SER A 124 -1.96 5.36 2.19
N GLY A 125 -2.18 6.57 2.72
CA GLY A 125 -3.45 7.28 2.59
C GLY A 125 -3.87 7.51 1.12
N ARG A 126 -2.94 7.94 0.25
CA ARG A 126 -3.20 8.07 -1.19
C ARG A 126 -3.38 6.72 -1.88
N SER A 127 -2.66 5.70 -1.44
CA SER A 127 -2.77 4.33 -1.95
C SER A 127 -4.18 3.79 -1.78
N LEU A 128 -4.75 3.96 -0.59
CA LEU A 128 -6.12 3.61 -0.29
C LEU A 128 -7.12 4.46 -1.08
N TYR A 129 -6.90 5.78 -1.14
CA TYR A 129 -7.76 6.70 -1.90
C TYR A 129 -7.93 6.26 -3.35
N TYR A 130 -6.82 6.02 -4.06
CA TYR A 130 -6.88 5.56 -5.44
C TYR A 130 -7.45 4.15 -5.56
N ARG A 131 -7.12 3.23 -4.64
CA ARG A 131 -7.67 1.87 -4.66
C ARG A 131 -9.20 1.90 -4.60
N ILE A 132 -9.79 2.71 -3.72
CA ILE A 132 -11.25 2.84 -3.63
C ILE A 132 -11.85 3.44 -4.91
N LEU A 133 -11.20 4.42 -5.54
CA LEU A 133 -11.66 4.95 -6.83
C LEU A 133 -11.65 3.89 -7.93
N LEU A 134 -10.65 2.99 -7.93
CA LEU A 134 -10.57 1.88 -8.87
C LEU A 134 -11.71 0.87 -8.65
N GLU A 135 -12.03 0.51 -7.39
CA GLU A 135 -13.17 -0.35 -7.07
C GLU A 135 -14.50 0.23 -7.55
N ARG A 136 -14.66 1.55 -7.38
CA ARG A 136 -15.82 2.32 -7.86
C ARG A 136 -15.87 2.48 -9.36
N LYS A 137 -14.81 2.07 -10.07
CA LYS A 137 -14.67 2.22 -11.52
C LYS A 137 -14.68 3.66 -12.00
N ASP A 138 -14.23 4.58 -11.15
CA ASP A 138 -14.16 6.02 -11.47
C ASP A 138 -12.83 6.35 -12.18
N TRP A 139 -12.63 5.76 -13.36
CA TRP A 139 -11.38 5.86 -14.12
C TRP A 139 -11.02 7.31 -14.46
N ALA A 140 -12.04 8.11 -14.78
CA ALA A 140 -11.84 9.51 -15.14
C ALA A 140 -11.26 10.30 -13.96
N ARG A 141 -11.81 10.09 -12.76
CA ARG A 141 -11.29 10.74 -11.55
C ARG A 141 -9.88 10.25 -11.22
N VAL A 142 -9.59 8.94 -11.30
CA VAL A 142 -8.23 8.44 -11.10
C VAL A 142 -7.23 9.13 -12.03
N LEU A 143 -7.57 9.27 -13.31
CA LEU A 143 -6.70 9.94 -14.28
C LEU A 143 -6.55 11.44 -14.01
N GLU A 144 -7.61 12.13 -13.59
CA GLU A 144 -7.55 13.55 -13.22
C GLU A 144 -6.69 13.81 -11.98
N GLU A 145 -6.89 13.03 -10.92
CA GLU A 145 -6.17 13.15 -9.66
C GLU A 145 -4.67 12.82 -9.85
N THR A 146 -4.36 11.76 -10.60
CA THR A 146 -2.96 11.39 -10.89
C THR A 146 -2.22 12.39 -11.79
N MET A 147 -2.93 13.28 -12.51
CA MET A 147 -2.29 14.40 -13.21
C MET A 147 -1.87 15.53 -12.26
N GLN A 148 -2.52 15.64 -11.11
CA GLN A 148 -2.29 16.69 -10.12
C GLN A 148 -1.39 16.23 -8.96
N ASP A 149 -1.18 14.91 -8.83
CA ASP A 149 -0.35 14.30 -7.78
C ASP A 149 1.13 14.71 -7.89
N PRO A 150 1.68 15.41 -6.89
CA PRO A 150 3.07 15.88 -6.92
C PRO A 150 4.09 14.77 -6.62
N ASP A 151 3.71 13.73 -5.88
CA ASP A 151 4.68 12.80 -5.28
C ASP A 151 4.98 11.61 -6.19
N ARG A 152 4.05 11.27 -7.10
CA ARG A 152 4.25 10.28 -8.17
C ARG A 152 4.80 8.93 -7.68
N LYS A 153 4.33 8.49 -6.51
CA LYS A 153 4.68 7.21 -5.87
C LYS A 153 3.97 6.02 -6.54
N LEU A 154 4.11 4.83 -5.96
CA LEU A 154 3.56 3.57 -6.49
C LEU A 154 2.05 3.64 -6.78
N ALA A 155 1.27 4.15 -5.84
CA ALA A 155 -0.18 4.31 -6.00
C ALA A 155 -0.55 5.17 -7.21
N TRP A 156 0.17 6.28 -7.42
CA TRP A 156 0.00 7.12 -8.59
C TRP A 156 0.27 6.33 -9.87
N ALA A 157 1.38 5.60 -9.94
CA ALA A 157 1.80 4.91 -11.15
C ALA A 157 0.84 3.77 -11.52
N TYR A 158 0.54 2.89 -10.57
CA TYR A 158 -0.28 1.71 -10.80
C TYR A 158 -1.77 2.03 -10.97
N SER A 159 -2.30 3.04 -10.26
CA SER A 159 -3.69 3.46 -10.47
C SER A 159 -3.88 4.15 -11.81
N ARG A 160 -2.95 5.02 -12.20
CA ARG A 160 -2.96 5.65 -13.52
C ARG A 160 -2.89 4.59 -14.62
N LEU A 161 -2.02 3.58 -14.48
CA LEU A 161 -1.92 2.47 -15.42
C LEU A 161 -3.25 1.71 -15.54
N ALA A 162 -3.83 1.28 -14.42
CA ALA A 162 -5.06 0.53 -14.41
C ALA A 162 -6.22 1.33 -15.05
N ALA A 163 -6.41 2.58 -14.62
CA ALA A 163 -7.46 3.46 -15.16
C ALA A 163 -7.24 3.77 -16.65
N ALA A 164 -6.00 3.99 -17.08
CA ALA A 164 -5.65 4.20 -18.49
C ALA A 164 -5.96 2.98 -19.34
N PHE A 165 -5.60 1.78 -18.86
CA PHE A 165 -5.92 0.52 -19.54
C PHE A 165 -7.43 0.36 -19.68
N MET A 166 -8.18 0.48 -18.59
CA MET A 166 -9.64 0.32 -18.61
C MET A 166 -10.30 1.32 -19.57
N THR A 167 -9.88 2.58 -19.54
CA THR A 167 -10.38 3.62 -20.45
C THR A 167 -10.05 3.32 -21.91
N SER A 168 -8.86 2.77 -22.20
CA SER A 168 -8.47 2.39 -23.57
C SER A 168 -9.37 1.29 -24.15
N ARG A 169 -9.79 0.32 -23.33
CA ARG A 169 -10.65 -0.79 -23.75
C ARG A 169 -12.12 -0.39 -23.86
N ASP A 170 -12.54 0.67 -23.17
CA ASP A 170 -13.86 1.28 -23.30
C ASP A 170 -13.96 2.30 -24.47
N GLY A 171 -13.16 2.12 -25.51
CA GLY A 171 -13.19 2.94 -26.73
C GLY A 171 -12.32 4.20 -26.67
N GLY A 172 -11.41 4.29 -25.70
CA GLY A 172 -10.38 5.32 -25.62
C GLY A 172 -9.32 5.20 -26.73
N GLU A 173 -8.56 6.28 -26.93
CA GLU A 173 -7.54 6.38 -28.01
C GLU A 173 -6.13 6.00 -27.56
N LEU A 174 -5.94 5.56 -26.30
CA LEU A 174 -4.62 5.19 -25.80
C LEU A 174 -4.10 3.94 -26.50
N ASP A 175 -2.91 4.07 -27.09
CA ASP A 175 -2.25 2.96 -27.77
C ASP A 175 -1.47 2.07 -26.81
N GLU A 176 -1.12 0.88 -27.32
CA GLU A 176 -0.38 -0.15 -26.59
C GLU A 176 1.01 0.34 -26.12
N ALA A 177 1.62 1.23 -26.89
CA ALA A 177 2.93 1.81 -26.61
C ALA A 177 2.86 2.70 -25.35
N THR A 178 1.86 3.59 -25.30
CA THR A 178 1.61 4.46 -24.13
C THR A 178 1.29 3.64 -22.87
N LEU A 179 0.47 2.59 -22.97
CA LEU A 179 0.16 1.71 -21.83
C LEU A 179 1.40 0.97 -21.34
N SER A 180 2.21 0.45 -22.26
CA SER A 180 3.49 -0.19 -21.94
C SER A 180 4.42 0.78 -21.23
N LYS A 181 4.45 2.05 -21.65
CA LYS A 181 5.26 3.08 -21.01
C LYS A 181 4.81 3.33 -19.57
N PHE A 182 3.52 3.46 -19.31
CA PHE A 182 3.00 3.60 -17.95
C PHE A 182 3.34 2.41 -17.06
N LEU A 183 3.29 1.19 -17.62
CA LEU A 183 3.72 0.00 -16.90
C LEU A 183 5.20 0.07 -16.55
N TRP A 184 6.07 0.31 -17.51
CA TRP A 184 7.51 0.32 -17.24
C TRP A 184 7.94 1.49 -16.33
N GLU A 185 7.23 2.62 -16.37
CA GLU A 185 7.36 3.68 -15.36
C GLU A 185 6.98 3.17 -13.96
N ALA A 186 5.87 2.44 -13.82
CA ALA A 186 5.46 1.86 -12.54
C ALA A 186 6.46 0.82 -12.02
N VAL A 187 6.88 -0.12 -12.87
CA VAL A 187 7.87 -1.15 -12.52
C VAL A 187 9.22 -0.53 -12.14
N SER A 188 9.60 0.61 -12.73
CA SER A 188 10.84 1.29 -12.38
C SER A 188 10.85 1.88 -10.96
N LEU A 189 9.69 2.13 -10.36
CA LEU A 189 9.58 2.60 -8.97
C LEU A 189 9.81 1.46 -7.97
N ALA A 190 9.25 0.29 -8.22
CA ALA A 190 9.44 -0.91 -7.41
C ALA A 190 9.40 -2.16 -8.29
N PRO A 191 10.56 -2.67 -8.76
CA PRO A 191 10.61 -3.81 -9.69
C PRO A 191 10.01 -5.11 -9.15
N ASN A 192 9.96 -5.27 -7.82
CA ASN A 192 9.41 -6.47 -7.16
C ASN A 192 7.87 -6.39 -6.97
N ALA A 193 7.30 -5.19 -6.87
CA ALA A 193 5.87 -4.98 -6.63
C ALA A 193 4.94 -5.82 -7.54
N PRO A 194 5.12 -5.85 -8.87
CA PRO A 194 4.20 -6.59 -9.74
C PRO A 194 4.28 -8.11 -9.55
N PHE A 195 5.38 -8.65 -9.01
CA PHE A 195 5.53 -10.07 -8.71
C PHE A 195 4.76 -10.47 -7.45
N TYR A 196 4.76 -9.62 -6.42
CA TYR A 196 3.89 -9.80 -5.26
C TYR A 196 2.41 -9.65 -5.65
N MET A 197 2.05 -8.64 -6.44
CA MET A 197 0.67 -8.42 -6.92
C MET A 197 0.09 -9.59 -7.74
N LEU A 198 0.94 -10.43 -8.35
CA LEU A 198 0.52 -11.59 -9.13
C LEU A 198 0.74 -12.93 -8.38
N GLY A 199 1.24 -12.87 -7.15
CA GLY A 199 1.55 -14.06 -6.35
C GLY A 199 2.68 -14.92 -6.91
N TYR A 200 3.60 -14.34 -7.70
CA TYR A 200 4.80 -15.04 -8.17
C TYR A 200 5.89 -15.11 -7.11
N PHE A 201 5.97 -14.08 -6.25
CA PHE A 201 6.89 -14.08 -5.12
C PHE A 201 6.14 -14.52 -3.86
N PRO A 202 6.79 -15.30 -2.98
CA PRO A 202 6.22 -15.62 -1.68
C PRO A 202 6.14 -14.36 -0.83
N GLU A 203 5.32 -14.43 0.23
CA GLU A 203 5.37 -13.45 1.30
C GLU A 203 6.79 -13.39 1.88
N PRO A 204 7.41 -12.19 1.93
CA PRO A 204 8.70 -11.99 2.58
C PRO A 204 8.60 -12.24 4.09
N GLU A 205 9.67 -12.76 4.69
CA GLU A 205 9.76 -12.95 6.14
C GLU A 205 10.28 -11.65 6.78
N PHE A 206 9.40 -10.93 7.51
CA PHE A 206 9.79 -9.77 8.33
C PHE A 206 10.00 -10.20 9.79
N GLU A 207 11.02 -9.66 10.45
CA GLU A 207 11.15 -9.83 11.91
C GLU A 207 10.11 -8.93 12.59
N PRO A 208 9.21 -9.46 13.42
CA PRO A 208 8.20 -8.65 14.08
C PRO A 208 8.87 -7.81 15.17
N GLU A 209 9.03 -6.52 14.92
CA GLU A 209 9.36 -5.53 15.93
C GLU A 209 8.10 -4.73 16.26
N PRO A 210 7.48 -4.93 17.44
CA PRO A 210 6.14 -4.41 17.72
C PRO A 210 6.01 -2.90 17.53
N PHE A 211 7.05 -2.12 17.90
CA PHE A 211 7.04 -0.66 17.85
C PHE A 211 8.44 -0.01 17.70
N SER A 212 9.46 -0.75 17.25
CA SER A 212 10.86 -0.28 17.22
C SER A 212 11.28 0.23 15.82
N ASP A 213 11.91 1.41 15.80
CA ASP A 213 12.51 2.07 14.63
C ASP A 213 13.77 1.33 14.07
N ALA A 214 13.98 0.05 14.38
CA ALA A 214 15.24 -0.65 14.09
C ALA A 214 15.29 -1.38 12.74
N LEU A 215 14.26 -1.25 11.89
CA LEU A 215 14.41 -1.65 10.49
C LEU A 215 15.45 -0.75 9.81
N ASN A 216 16.28 -1.35 8.97
CA ASN A 216 17.10 -0.55 8.07
C ASN A 216 16.23 -0.05 6.91
N ASP A 217 16.56 1.12 6.33
CA ASP A 217 15.79 1.76 5.25
C ASP A 217 15.46 0.82 4.05
N VAL A 218 16.18 -0.30 3.89
CA VAL A 218 15.95 -1.27 2.80
C VAL A 218 14.86 -2.27 3.15
N GLU A 219 14.84 -2.78 4.38
CA GLU A 219 13.81 -3.73 4.86
C GLU A 219 12.45 -3.04 4.99
N GLU A 220 12.42 -1.83 5.54
CA GLU A 220 11.21 -0.99 5.65
C GLU A 220 10.60 -0.73 4.25
N TRP A 221 11.43 -0.37 3.28
CA TRP A 221 10.97 -0.17 1.89
C TRP A 221 10.43 -1.46 1.24
N GLU A 222 11.05 -2.61 1.49
CA GLU A 222 10.56 -3.89 0.95
C GLU A 222 9.20 -4.28 1.57
N GLU A 223 9.02 -4.02 2.86
CA GLU A 223 7.75 -4.19 3.58
C GLU A 223 6.65 -3.29 3.01
N GLU A 224 6.93 -2.00 2.81
CA GLU A 224 6.00 -1.08 2.16
C GLU A 224 5.60 -1.52 0.76
N VAL A 225 6.56 -1.96 -0.04
CA VAL A 225 6.33 -2.46 -1.40
C VAL A 225 5.43 -3.70 -1.36
N PHE A 226 5.67 -4.61 -0.41
CA PHE A 226 4.83 -5.80 -0.22
C PHE A 226 3.41 -5.41 0.18
N HIS A 227 3.23 -4.60 1.23
CA HIS A 227 1.91 -4.15 1.69
C HIS A 227 1.13 -3.39 0.61
N PHE A 228 1.79 -2.51 -0.14
CA PHE A 228 1.21 -1.86 -1.30
C PHE A 228 0.74 -2.88 -2.36
N SER A 229 1.55 -3.90 -2.62
CA SER A 229 1.25 -4.93 -3.61
C SER A 229 0.04 -5.76 -3.23
N ILE A 230 -0.11 -6.15 -1.96
CA ILE A 230 -1.30 -6.83 -1.45
C ILE A 230 -2.54 -5.93 -1.58
N LEU A 231 -2.41 -4.66 -1.21
CA LEU A 231 -3.49 -3.66 -1.38
C LEU A 231 -3.92 -3.51 -2.85
N TYR A 232 -3.05 -3.81 -3.83
CA TYR A 232 -3.32 -3.65 -5.27
C TYR A 232 -3.55 -4.95 -6.04
N GLU A 233 -3.34 -6.13 -5.45
CA GLU A 233 -3.48 -7.44 -6.10
C GLU A 233 -4.81 -7.57 -6.86
N GLY A 234 -5.92 -7.26 -6.19
CA GLY A 234 -7.26 -7.35 -6.78
C GLY A 234 -7.52 -6.43 -7.99
N VAL A 235 -6.76 -5.34 -8.17
CA VAL A 235 -6.93 -4.40 -9.29
C VAL A 235 -6.73 -5.10 -10.62
N TRP A 236 -5.76 -5.99 -10.73
CA TRP A 236 -5.43 -6.63 -12.01
C TRP A 236 -6.52 -7.60 -12.47
N SER A 237 -7.38 -8.04 -11.53
CA SER A 237 -8.53 -8.90 -11.80
C SER A 237 -9.81 -8.13 -12.18
N LEU A 238 -9.77 -6.80 -12.28
CA LEU A 238 -10.91 -5.97 -12.74
C LEU A 238 -11.43 -6.40 -14.12
N SER A 239 -10.56 -6.93 -14.99
CA SER A 239 -10.96 -7.63 -16.21
C SER A 239 -9.96 -8.72 -16.59
N ARG A 240 -10.44 -9.73 -17.32
CA ARG A 240 -9.57 -10.80 -17.82
C ARG A 240 -8.50 -10.29 -18.80
N GLU A 241 -8.83 -9.27 -19.59
CA GLU A 241 -7.89 -8.67 -20.54
C GLU A 241 -6.76 -7.94 -19.80
N LEU A 242 -7.10 -7.18 -18.75
CA LEU A 242 -6.12 -6.52 -17.89
C LEU A 242 -5.19 -7.53 -17.23
N LEU A 243 -5.75 -8.58 -16.62
CA LEU A 243 -4.96 -9.62 -15.97
C LEU A 243 -4.00 -10.29 -16.96
N ASN A 244 -4.50 -10.76 -18.09
CA ASN A 244 -3.67 -11.42 -19.11
C ASN A 244 -2.55 -10.50 -19.62
N TRP A 245 -2.88 -9.24 -19.89
CA TRP A 245 -1.92 -8.25 -20.37
C TRP A 245 -0.85 -7.94 -19.32
N PHE A 246 -1.26 -7.70 -18.08
CA PHE A 246 -0.35 -7.40 -16.99
C PHE A 246 0.56 -8.61 -16.70
N SER A 247 0.00 -9.81 -16.57
CA SER A 247 0.78 -11.05 -16.39
C SER A 247 1.76 -11.28 -17.54
N GLN A 248 1.35 -11.06 -18.79
CA GLN A 248 2.26 -11.19 -19.94
C GLN A 248 3.50 -10.30 -19.78
N LYS A 249 3.29 -9.03 -19.41
CA LYS A 249 4.39 -8.06 -19.27
C LYS A 249 5.26 -8.34 -18.05
N VAL A 250 4.66 -8.74 -16.92
CA VAL A 250 5.42 -9.08 -15.71
C VAL A 250 6.26 -10.34 -15.91
N ILE A 251 5.71 -11.37 -16.55
CA ILE A 251 6.47 -12.57 -16.93
C ILE A 251 7.61 -12.22 -17.88
N LEU A 252 7.34 -11.38 -18.89
CA LEU A 252 8.39 -10.92 -19.81
C LEU A 252 9.53 -10.25 -19.05
N PHE A 253 9.22 -9.33 -18.14
CA PHE A 253 10.22 -8.66 -17.30
C PHE A 253 10.99 -9.65 -16.43
N GLY A 254 10.28 -10.54 -15.72
CA GLY A 254 10.90 -11.53 -14.83
C GLY A 254 11.81 -12.53 -15.54
N LEU A 255 11.49 -12.92 -16.77
CA LEU A 255 12.37 -13.76 -17.59
C LEU A 255 13.61 -13.02 -18.10
N LEU A 256 13.51 -11.72 -18.37
CA LEU A 256 14.64 -10.90 -18.82
C LEU A 256 15.60 -10.56 -17.68
N THR A 257 15.11 -10.50 -16.45
CA THR A 257 15.90 -10.21 -15.23
C THR A 257 16.16 -11.47 -14.39
N GLU A 258 15.95 -12.67 -14.95
CA GLU A 258 16.25 -13.98 -14.33
C GLU A 258 15.55 -14.25 -12.97
N ARG A 259 14.39 -13.64 -12.71
CA ARG A 259 13.69 -13.69 -11.41
C ARG A 259 13.02 -15.03 -11.09
N PHE A 260 12.75 -15.86 -12.10
CA PHE A 260 12.01 -17.12 -11.92
C PHE A 260 12.90 -18.33 -11.63
N GLY A 261 14.22 -18.21 -11.72
CA GLY A 261 15.14 -19.31 -11.41
C GLY A 261 14.77 -20.61 -12.14
N GLU A 262 14.51 -21.68 -11.37
CA GLU A 262 14.14 -23.01 -11.89
C GLU A 262 12.80 -23.03 -12.64
N GLU A 263 11.88 -22.11 -12.36
CA GLU A 263 10.56 -22.03 -13.00
C GLU A 263 10.58 -21.30 -14.35
N SER A 264 11.76 -20.82 -14.80
CA SER A 264 11.88 -20.03 -16.02
C SER A 264 11.38 -20.73 -17.29
N SER A 265 11.47 -22.07 -17.37
CA SER A 265 10.90 -22.82 -18.50
C SER A 265 9.39 -22.72 -18.56
N ASP A 266 8.75 -22.88 -17.41
CA ASP A 266 7.28 -22.94 -17.28
C ASP A 266 6.71 -21.54 -17.51
N MET A 267 7.36 -20.51 -16.97
CA MET A 267 7.02 -19.12 -17.22
C MET A 267 7.18 -18.74 -18.70
N ARG A 268 8.15 -19.32 -19.41
CA ARG A 268 8.29 -19.10 -20.86
C ARG A 268 7.17 -19.74 -21.67
N GLU A 269 6.65 -20.90 -21.26
CA GLU A 269 5.46 -21.50 -21.90
C GLU A 269 4.19 -20.67 -21.65
N ILE A 270 4.05 -20.11 -20.45
CA ILE A 270 2.94 -19.19 -20.12
C ILE A 270 3.06 -17.91 -20.96
N LEU A 271 4.26 -17.32 -21.06
CA LEU A 271 4.50 -16.14 -21.89
C LEU A 271 4.11 -16.38 -23.35
N ASP A 272 4.46 -17.55 -23.91
CA ASP A 272 4.10 -17.93 -25.27
C ASP A 272 2.59 -18.03 -25.46
N SER A 273 1.89 -18.63 -24.49
CA SER A 273 0.43 -18.73 -24.48
C SER A 273 -0.26 -17.37 -24.40
N LEU A 274 0.39 -16.38 -23.78
CA LEU A 274 -0.06 -14.98 -23.72
C LEU A 274 0.40 -14.14 -24.92
N GLY A 275 1.20 -14.69 -25.84
CA GLY A 275 1.66 -14.00 -27.05
C GLY A 275 2.88 -13.09 -26.85
N GLY A 276 3.64 -13.24 -25.77
CA GLY A 276 4.80 -12.39 -25.44
C GLY A 276 6.15 -12.85 -26.03
N THR A 277 6.20 -14.00 -26.71
CA THR A 277 7.46 -14.58 -27.20
C THR A 277 8.23 -13.65 -28.14
N THR A 278 7.55 -13.01 -29.09
CA THR A 278 8.21 -12.10 -30.05
C THR A 278 8.84 -10.91 -29.34
N GLU A 279 8.11 -10.26 -28.43
CA GLU A 279 8.62 -9.12 -27.65
C GLU A 279 9.81 -9.54 -26.78
N TYR A 280 9.73 -10.70 -26.12
CA TYR A 280 10.82 -11.24 -25.32
C TYR A 280 12.10 -11.44 -26.14
N GLU A 281 12.02 -12.10 -27.29
CA GLU A 281 13.18 -12.35 -28.16
C GLU A 281 13.79 -11.04 -28.70
N GLU A 282 12.93 -10.09 -29.06
CA GLU A 282 13.32 -8.78 -29.55
C GLU A 282 14.05 -7.94 -28.50
N VAL A 283 13.54 -7.94 -27.25
CA VAL A 283 14.16 -7.23 -26.13
C VAL A 283 15.46 -7.92 -25.75
N LEU A 284 15.45 -9.24 -25.59
CA LEU A 284 16.64 -10.02 -25.27
C LEU A 284 17.77 -9.81 -26.29
N GLY A 285 17.46 -9.77 -27.59
CA GLY A 285 18.44 -9.49 -28.63
C GLY A 285 19.00 -8.05 -28.62
N SER A 286 18.37 -7.15 -27.87
CA SER A 286 18.80 -5.75 -27.69
C SER A 286 19.51 -5.52 -26.35
N LEU A 287 19.43 -6.48 -25.43
CA LEU A 287 20.19 -6.47 -24.19
C LEU A 287 21.65 -6.83 -24.46
N GLY A 288 22.56 -6.11 -23.82
CA GLY A 288 23.99 -6.40 -23.84
C GLY A 288 24.35 -7.52 -22.85
N GLU A 289 25.56 -7.45 -22.29
CA GLU A 289 26.02 -8.40 -21.26
C GLU A 289 25.45 -8.10 -19.84
N ALA A 290 24.81 -6.95 -19.64
CA ALA A 290 24.20 -6.57 -18.36
C ALA A 290 22.69 -6.89 -18.37
N LEU A 291 22.27 -7.76 -17.45
CA LEU A 291 20.89 -8.22 -17.26
C LEU A 291 20.32 -7.75 -15.90
N ASP A 292 20.65 -6.52 -15.49
CA ASP A 292 20.03 -5.90 -14.32
C ASP A 292 18.71 -5.19 -14.68
N ASP A 293 17.91 -4.91 -13.65
CA ASP A 293 16.60 -4.26 -13.81
C ASP A 293 16.70 -2.94 -14.58
N GLU A 294 17.73 -2.13 -14.33
CA GLU A 294 17.90 -0.81 -14.95
C GLU A 294 18.16 -0.95 -16.46
N ALA A 295 19.02 -1.88 -16.87
CA ALA A 295 19.31 -2.15 -18.27
C ALA A 295 18.07 -2.64 -19.02
N VAL A 296 17.32 -3.57 -18.41
CA VAL A 296 16.08 -4.11 -18.99
C VAL A 296 15.02 -3.02 -19.11
N LEU A 297 14.76 -2.28 -18.04
CA LEU A 297 13.77 -1.19 -18.04
C LEU A 297 14.12 -0.10 -19.04
N ARG A 298 15.40 0.26 -19.20
CA ARG A 298 15.83 1.24 -20.20
C ARG A 298 15.50 0.80 -21.63
N VAL A 299 15.71 -0.47 -21.96
CA VAL A 299 15.36 -1.00 -23.28
C VAL A 299 13.84 -1.01 -23.46
N LEU A 300 13.09 -1.50 -22.47
CA LEU A 300 11.62 -1.55 -22.51
C LEU A 300 10.99 -0.15 -22.66
N LEU A 301 11.44 0.83 -21.88
CA LEU A 301 11.00 2.23 -21.95
C LEU A 301 11.35 2.89 -23.28
N SER A 302 12.43 2.48 -23.95
CA SER A 302 12.80 3.06 -25.26
C SER A 302 11.94 2.54 -26.42
N ARG A 303 11.24 1.43 -26.21
CA ARG A 303 10.38 0.77 -27.20
C ARG A 303 8.90 1.06 -26.99
N ALA A 304 8.52 1.50 -25.80
CA ALA A 304 7.20 1.99 -25.43
C ALA A 304 7.01 3.46 -25.80
#